data_AF-A0A949M8U2-F1
#
_entry.id   AF-A0A949M8U2-F1
#
_cell.length_a   1.000
_cell.length_b   1.000
_cell.length_c   1.000
_cell.angle_alpha   90.00
_cell.angle_beta   90.00
_cell.angle_gamma   90.00
#
_symmetry.space_group_name_H-M   'P 1'
#
loop_
_entity.id
_entity.type
_entity.pdbx_description
1 polymer ?
#
loop_
_entity_poly.entity_id
_entity_poly.type
_entity_poly.pdbx_seq_one_letter_code
_entity_poly.pdbx_strand_id
1 'polypeptide(L)'
;MREEPDLLALHSDNRFVKLAADRSGVPEHPYWIANCEVTRGDFEAFINDNQYQGEKPTDRKESEFYNYKDISPTLNHPVQQVSWYDAVMYCNWLSRREGLTPVYRIAGKEMIKDWQYKEKEVDKWEEIDGATGYRLPRDVEWEYACRAGSKTDWSSGSDESLLTAYCQMYPSKMSFPSGKKLPNAWGMH
;
A
#
# COMPACT_ATOMS: atom_id res chain seq x y z
N MET A 1 5.40 25.69 16.72
CA MET A 1 5.77 25.10 15.42
C MET A 1 6.34 23.73 15.79
N ARG A 2 5.56 22.65 15.65
CA ARG A 2 6.09 21.30 15.95
C ARG A 2 7.02 20.97 14.80
N GLU A 3 8.29 20.70 15.10
CA GLU A 3 9.23 20.18 14.11
C GLU A 3 8.63 18.87 13.58
N GLU A 4 8.40 18.79 12.28
CA GLU A 4 8.04 17.50 11.66
C GLU A 4 9.18 16.53 11.99
N PRO A 5 8.88 15.30 12.45
CA PRO A 5 9.92 14.29 12.67
C PRO A 5 10.78 14.21 11.41
N ASP A 6 12.08 13.94 11.58
CA ASP A 6 13.09 14.01 10.54
C ASP A 6 12.83 12.98 9.42
N LEU A 7 11.83 13.27 8.57
CA LEU A 7 11.42 12.48 7.41
C LEU A 7 12.53 12.49 6.33
N LEU A 8 13.60 13.31 6.49
CA LEU A 8 14.74 13.34 5.57
C LEU A 8 15.50 12.01 5.50
N ALA A 9 15.57 11.23 6.58
CA ALA A 9 16.16 9.89 6.53
C ALA A 9 15.34 8.92 5.65
N LEU A 10 14.01 9.11 5.65
CA LEU A 10 13.04 8.44 4.80
C LEU A 10 13.15 8.84 3.31
N HIS A 11 13.67 10.04 3.03
CA HIS A 11 13.85 10.59 1.67
C HIS A 11 15.03 9.98 0.89
N SER A 12 15.82 9.10 1.51
CA SER A 12 16.81 8.29 0.79
C SER A 12 16.21 7.06 0.10
N ASP A 13 15.00 6.66 0.51
CA ASP A 13 14.29 5.56 -0.11
C ASP A 13 13.50 6.09 -1.31
N ASN A 14 14.05 5.86 -2.50
CA ASN A 14 13.43 6.24 -3.78
C ASN A 14 12.07 5.54 -4.04
N ARG A 15 11.57 4.75 -3.09
CA ARG A 15 10.22 4.16 -3.12
C ARG A 15 9.12 5.13 -2.73
N PHE A 16 9.39 6.30 -2.16
CA PHE A 16 8.33 7.25 -1.78
C PHE A 16 8.42 8.57 -2.56
N VAL A 17 7.26 9.07 -2.98
CA VAL A 17 7.12 10.36 -3.68
C VAL A 17 6.28 11.30 -2.81
N LYS A 18 6.76 12.54 -2.66
CA LYS A 18 6.02 13.61 -1.99
C LYS A 18 5.04 14.25 -2.97
N LEU A 19 3.77 14.25 -2.62
CA LEU A 19 2.72 14.93 -3.36
C LEU A 19 2.18 16.09 -2.51
N ALA A 20 2.02 17.26 -3.13
CA ALA A 20 1.50 18.45 -2.49
C ALA A 20 0.20 18.89 -3.17
N ALA A 21 -0.66 19.56 -2.41
CA ALA A 21 -1.87 20.18 -2.94
C ALA A 21 -1.55 21.05 -4.16
N ASP A 22 -2.29 20.88 -5.25
CA ASP A 22 -2.26 21.82 -6.36
C ASP A 22 -3.31 22.93 -6.18
N ARG A 23 -3.51 23.74 -7.22
CA ARG A 23 -4.49 24.85 -7.19
C ARG A 23 -5.94 24.40 -6.97
N SER A 24 -6.25 23.12 -7.15
CA SER A 24 -7.57 22.53 -6.86
C SER A 24 -7.79 22.25 -5.37
N GLY A 25 -6.73 22.32 -4.54
CA GLY A 25 -6.82 22.04 -3.11
C GLY A 25 -6.91 20.55 -2.77
N VAL A 26 -6.63 19.66 -3.73
CA VAL A 26 -6.59 18.21 -3.53
C VAL A 26 -5.14 17.74 -3.75
N PRO A 27 -4.54 16.98 -2.82
CA PRO A 27 -5.03 16.68 -1.45
C PRO A 27 -5.14 17.93 -0.57
N GLU A 28 -5.90 17.86 0.53
CA GLU A 28 -6.00 18.97 1.50
C GLU A 28 -4.64 19.31 2.14
N HIS A 29 -3.78 18.31 2.31
CA HIS A 29 -2.44 18.44 2.87
C HIS A 29 -1.41 17.64 2.07
N PRO A 30 -0.15 18.09 1.96
CA PRO A 30 0.90 17.29 1.36
C PRO A 30 1.08 15.95 2.09
N TYR A 31 1.40 14.90 1.33
CA TYR A 31 1.62 13.56 1.85
C TYR A 31 2.71 12.84 1.06
N TRP A 32 3.19 11.73 1.62
CA TRP A 32 4.11 10.80 0.95
C TRP A 32 3.35 9.55 0.57
N ILE A 33 3.62 9.00 -0.61
CA ILE A 33 3.03 7.74 -1.08
C ILE A 33 4.09 6.87 -1.72
N ALA A 34 3.98 5.55 -1.54
CA ALA A 34 4.85 4.61 -2.22
C ALA A 34 4.63 4.70 -3.73
N ASN A 35 5.71 4.76 -4.52
CA ASN A 35 5.68 4.87 -5.97
C ASN A 35 5.49 3.53 -6.69
N CYS A 36 5.45 2.43 -5.93
CA CYS A 36 5.11 1.12 -6.42
C CYS A 36 4.48 0.30 -5.29
N GLU A 37 3.84 -0.81 -5.65
CA GLU A 37 3.18 -1.66 -4.67
C GLU A 37 4.20 -2.32 -3.72
N VAL A 38 3.78 -2.52 -2.46
CA VAL A 38 4.55 -3.27 -1.46
C VAL A 38 4.91 -4.64 -2.04
N THR A 39 6.20 -4.94 -2.07
CA THR A 39 6.67 -6.19 -2.68
C THR A 39 6.49 -7.36 -1.72
N ARG A 40 6.59 -8.58 -2.27
CA ARG A 40 6.71 -9.80 -1.48
C ARG A 40 7.88 -9.73 -0.50
N GLY A 41 9.04 -9.24 -0.92
CA GLY A 41 10.21 -9.10 -0.07
C GLY A 41 9.96 -8.17 1.12
N ASP A 42 9.28 -7.04 0.86
CA ASP A 42 8.91 -6.10 1.92
C ASP A 42 7.97 -6.72 2.95
N PHE A 43 6.94 -7.41 2.47
CA PHE A 43 5.95 -8.04 3.33
C PHE A 43 6.53 -9.27 4.06
N GLU A 44 7.40 -10.05 3.41
CA GLU A 44 8.11 -11.16 4.05
C GLU A 44 9.07 -10.65 5.14
N ALA A 45 9.70 -9.47 4.96
CA ALA A 45 10.49 -8.84 6.02
C ALA A 45 9.64 -8.51 7.25
N PHE A 46 8.41 -8.03 7.07
CA PHE A 46 7.44 -7.84 8.15
C PHE A 46 7.10 -9.14 8.88
N ILE A 47 6.70 -10.17 8.13
CA ILE A 47 6.30 -11.45 8.71
C ILE A 47 7.46 -12.09 9.49
N ASN A 48 8.67 -12.03 8.94
CA ASN A 48 9.84 -12.69 9.50
C ASN A 48 10.60 -11.86 10.55
N ASP A 49 10.18 -10.62 10.83
CA ASP A 49 10.80 -9.79 11.86
C ASP A 49 10.46 -10.31 13.28
N ASN A 50 11.34 -11.15 13.84
CA ASN A 50 11.16 -11.72 15.17
C ASN A 50 11.36 -10.72 16.32
N GLN A 51 11.88 -9.52 16.03
CA GLN A 51 12.04 -8.46 17.03
C GLN A 51 10.74 -7.68 17.19
N TYR A 52 9.90 -7.64 16.16
CA TYR A 52 8.61 -6.97 16.21
C TYR A 52 7.64 -7.64 17.19
N GLN A 53 7.24 -6.89 18.21
CA GLN A 53 6.30 -7.31 19.26
C GLN A 53 4.86 -6.86 19.01
N GLY A 54 4.57 -6.26 17.85
CA GLY A 54 3.22 -5.82 17.50
C GLY A 54 2.38 -6.90 16.82
N GLU A 55 1.23 -6.50 16.31
CA GLU A 55 0.26 -7.41 15.71
C GLU A 55 0.77 -7.97 14.37
N LYS A 56 0.64 -9.29 14.18
CA LYS A 56 0.97 -9.99 12.94
C LYS A 56 -0.22 -10.81 12.43
N PRO A 57 -0.32 -11.04 11.12
CA PRO A 57 -1.30 -11.95 10.55
C PRO A 57 -1.22 -13.36 11.17
N THR A 58 -2.34 -13.88 11.66
CA THR A 58 -2.41 -15.21 12.30
C THR A 58 -3.11 -16.27 11.44
N ASP A 59 -3.92 -15.86 10.47
CA ASP A 59 -4.76 -16.74 9.65
C ASP A 59 -4.29 -16.85 8.19
N ARG A 60 -3.04 -16.46 7.91
CA ARG A 60 -2.43 -16.62 6.58
C ARG A 60 -2.22 -18.10 6.26
N LYS A 61 -3.24 -18.72 5.66
CA LYS A 61 -3.15 -20.06 5.09
C LYS A 61 -2.64 -19.93 3.66
N GLU A 62 -1.53 -20.59 3.32
CA GLU A 62 -1.21 -20.84 1.91
C GLU A 62 -2.37 -21.69 1.35
N SER A 63 -3.21 -21.12 0.49
CA SER A 63 -4.32 -21.87 -0.11
C SER A 63 -3.79 -22.72 -1.27
N GLU A 64 -4.21 -23.99 -1.34
CA GLU A 64 -3.86 -24.88 -2.46
C GLU A 64 -4.41 -24.39 -3.82
N PHE A 65 -5.43 -23.52 -3.82
CA PHE A 65 -6.07 -23.01 -5.04
C PHE A 65 -5.33 -21.83 -5.68
N TYR A 66 -4.52 -21.11 -4.92
CA TYR A 66 -3.71 -20.00 -5.42
C TYR A 66 -2.43 -19.87 -4.60
N ASN A 67 -1.38 -20.57 -5.02
CA ASN A 67 -0.05 -20.31 -4.51
C ASN A 67 0.38 -18.92 -5.00
N TYR A 68 0.53 -17.95 -4.09
CA TYR A 68 0.97 -16.60 -4.47
C TYR A 68 2.31 -16.60 -5.22
N LYS A 69 3.10 -17.68 -5.14
CA LYS A 69 4.32 -17.88 -5.93
C LYS A 69 4.05 -18.10 -7.43
N ASP A 70 2.84 -18.49 -7.83
CA ASP A 70 2.50 -18.62 -9.25
C ASP A 70 2.14 -17.26 -9.87
N ILE A 71 1.60 -16.34 -9.05
CA ILE A 71 1.15 -15.01 -9.49
C ILE A 71 2.23 -13.95 -9.25
N SER A 72 2.95 -14.04 -8.14
CA SER A 72 4.03 -13.13 -7.73
C SER A 72 5.26 -13.99 -7.43
N PRO A 73 6.01 -14.49 -8.42
CA PRO A 73 7.01 -15.55 -8.21
C PRO A 73 8.27 -15.14 -7.47
N THR A 74 8.68 -13.87 -7.57
CA THR A 74 9.91 -13.37 -6.94
C THR A 74 9.61 -12.36 -5.83
N LEU A 75 10.61 -12.09 -4.99
CA LEU A 75 10.51 -11.10 -3.91
C LEU A 75 10.24 -9.68 -4.41
N ASN A 76 10.48 -9.39 -5.69
CA ASN A 76 10.26 -8.06 -6.27
C ASN A 76 8.86 -7.90 -6.89
N HIS A 77 8.02 -8.94 -6.86
CA HIS A 77 6.62 -8.83 -7.29
C HIS A 77 5.76 -8.26 -6.17
N PRO A 78 4.64 -7.61 -6.50
CA PRO A 78 3.69 -7.12 -5.51
C PRO A 78 3.23 -8.26 -4.61
N VAL A 79 3.13 -8.00 -3.31
CA VAL A 79 2.47 -8.93 -2.40
C VAL A 79 0.98 -9.00 -2.75
N GLN A 80 0.44 -10.21 -2.77
CA GLN A 80 -0.97 -10.45 -3.07
C GLN A 80 -1.57 -11.39 -2.02
N GLN A 81 -2.90 -11.52 -2.04
CA GLN A 81 -3.65 -12.29 -1.05
C GLN A 81 -3.40 -11.80 0.38
N VAL A 82 -3.34 -10.47 0.53
CA VAL A 82 -3.32 -9.78 1.82
C VAL A 82 -4.70 -9.23 2.09
N SER A 83 -5.20 -9.43 3.29
CA SER A 83 -6.41 -8.77 3.75
C SER A 83 -6.13 -7.30 4.08
N TRP A 84 -7.19 -6.51 4.25
CA TRP A 84 -7.06 -5.15 4.77
C TRP A 84 -6.38 -5.14 6.15
N TYR A 85 -6.69 -6.12 7.00
CA TYR A 85 -6.08 -6.28 8.33
C TYR A 85 -4.58 -6.52 8.25
N ASP A 86 -4.14 -7.35 7.30
CA ASP A 86 -2.71 -7.60 7.07
C ASP A 86 -1.97 -6.32 6.66
N ALA A 87 -2.61 -5.50 5.83
CA ALA A 87 -2.04 -4.24 5.35
C ALA A 87 -1.92 -3.19 6.47
N VAL A 88 -2.92 -3.04 7.34
CA VAL A 88 -2.82 -2.10 8.48
C VAL A 88 -1.77 -2.53 9.50
N MET A 89 -1.62 -3.84 9.75
CA MET A 89 -0.55 -4.37 10.59
C MET A 89 0.83 -4.10 9.98
N TYR A 90 0.97 -4.28 8.66
CA TYR A 90 2.20 -3.94 7.93
C TYR A 90 2.55 -2.45 8.05
N CYS A 91 1.57 -1.55 7.86
CA CYS A 91 1.76 -0.12 8.05
C CYS A 91 2.24 0.22 9.47
N ASN A 92 1.63 -0.38 10.49
CA ASN A 92 2.05 -0.20 11.88
C ASN A 92 3.47 -0.73 12.12
N TRP A 93 3.82 -1.89 11.58
CA TRP A 93 5.17 -2.43 11.67
C TRP A 93 6.20 -1.49 11.05
N LEU A 94 5.95 -1.03 9.82
CA LEU A 94 6.84 -0.14 9.11
C LEU A 94 7.00 1.19 9.87
N SER A 95 5.91 1.71 10.44
CA SER A 95 5.93 2.91 11.28
C SER A 95 6.85 2.74 12.48
N ARG A 96 6.69 1.64 13.24
CA ARG A 96 7.52 1.39 14.42
C ARG A 96 8.99 1.18 14.07
N ARG A 97 9.25 0.47 12.96
CA ARG A 97 10.61 0.23 12.46
C ARG A 97 11.35 1.53 12.17
N GLU A 98 10.63 2.58 11.80
CA GLU A 98 11.17 3.89 11.45
C GLU A 98 10.94 4.95 12.54
N GLY A 99 10.50 4.53 13.73
CA GLY A 99 10.31 5.43 14.87
C GLY A 99 9.10 6.37 14.75
N LEU A 100 8.18 6.10 13.82
CA LEU A 100 6.95 6.87 13.64
C LEU A 100 5.82 6.36 14.54
N THR A 101 4.86 7.23 14.83
CA THR A 101 3.67 6.87 15.62
C THR A 101 2.72 6.06 14.73
N PRO A 102 2.40 4.79 15.07
CA PRO A 102 1.50 3.97 14.26
C PRO A 102 0.14 4.63 14.07
N VAL A 103 -0.42 4.54 12.87
CA VAL A 103 -1.72 5.17 12.56
C VAL A 103 -2.88 4.35 13.11
N TYR A 104 -2.78 3.02 13.13
CA TYR A 104 -3.92 2.18 13.50
C TYR A 104 -3.80 1.63 14.92
N ARG A 105 -4.92 1.52 15.63
CA ARG A 105 -5.04 0.81 16.92
C ARG A 105 -6.27 -0.08 16.94
N ILE A 106 -6.20 -1.15 17.72
CA ILE A 106 -7.37 -1.96 18.04
C ILE A 106 -8.25 -1.18 19.02
N ALA A 107 -9.52 -1.00 18.65
CA ALA A 107 -10.54 -0.28 19.44
C ALA A 107 -11.64 -1.21 19.97
N GLY A 108 -11.48 -2.52 19.80
CA GLY A 108 -12.41 -3.54 20.26
C GLY A 108 -12.54 -4.68 19.26
N LYS A 109 -13.70 -5.34 19.28
CA LYS A 109 -14.08 -6.37 18.32
C LYS A 109 -15.29 -5.91 17.52
N GLU A 110 -15.42 -6.40 16.30
CA GLU A 110 -16.61 -6.22 15.47
C GLU A 110 -16.96 -7.50 14.71
N MET A 111 -18.23 -7.63 14.35
CA MET A 111 -18.72 -8.74 13.53
C MET A 111 -18.78 -8.30 12.08
N ILE A 112 -18.04 -8.96 11.21
CA ILE A 112 -18.11 -8.76 9.76
C ILE A 112 -18.67 -10.00 9.07
N LYS A 113 -19.10 -9.84 7.81
CA LYS A 113 -19.37 -10.97 6.92
C LYS A 113 -18.17 -11.18 6.01
N ASP A 114 -17.64 -12.40 5.98
CA ASP A 114 -16.58 -12.76 5.03
C ASP A 114 -17.11 -12.83 3.58
N TRP A 115 -16.24 -13.16 2.62
CA TRP A 115 -16.62 -13.29 1.22
C TRP A 115 -17.64 -14.42 0.96
N GLN A 116 -17.84 -15.34 1.90
CA GLN A 116 -18.87 -16.39 1.88
C GLN A 116 -20.14 -15.97 2.64
N TYR A 117 -20.27 -14.69 3.02
CA TYR A 117 -21.37 -14.15 3.83
C TYR A 117 -21.47 -14.77 5.23
N LYS A 118 -20.41 -15.41 5.73
CA LYS A 118 -20.38 -15.97 7.08
C LYS A 118 -19.93 -14.91 8.08
N GLU A 119 -20.62 -14.87 9.21
CA GLU A 119 -20.26 -13.98 10.31
C GLU A 119 -18.93 -14.42 10.94
N LYS A 120 -18.01 -13.46 11.09
CA LYS A 120 -16.70 -13.64 11.72
C LYS A 120 -16.45 -12.45 12.64
N GLU A 121 -16.05 -12.73 13.87
CA GLU A 121 -15.54 -11.70 14.77
C GLU A 121 -14.10 -11.35 14.38
N VAL A 122 -13.81 -10.06 14.27
CA VAL A 122 -12.49 -9.52 13.92
C VAL A 122 -12.12 -8.39 14.87
N ASP A 123 -10.83 -8.05 14.91
CA ASP A 123 -10.40 -6.83 15.57
C ASP A 123 -10.94 -5.61 14.84
N LYS A 124 -11.56 -4.70 15.59
CA LYS A 124 -11.97 -3.39 15.09
C LYS A 124 -10.78 -2.46 15.13
N TRP A 125 -10.38 -1.93 13.98
CA TRP A 125 -9.25 -1.01 13.86
C TRP A 125 -9.72 0.42 13.67
N GLU A 126 -9.12 1.35 14.41
CA GLU A 126 -9.37 2.79 14.31
C GLU A 126 -8.06 3.54 14.09
N GLU A 127 -8.15 4.67 13.41
CA GLU A 127 -7.01 5.56 13.24
C GLU A 127 -6.80 6.43 14.48
N ILE A 128 -5.53 6.67 14.80
CA ILE A 128 -5.09 7.56 15.87
C ILE A 128 -4.91 8.95 15.27
N ASP A 129 -5.67 9.92 15.79
CA ASP A 129 -5.58 11.31 15.34
C ASP A 129 -4.17 11.88 15.60
N GLY A 130 -3.64 12.60 14.60
CA GLY A 130 -2.29 13.18 14.64
C GLY A 130 -1.13 12.18 14.59
N ALA A 131 -1.38 10.89 14.32
CA ALA A 131 -0.31 9.92 14.09
C ALA A 131 0.50 10.25 12.83
N THR A 132 1.80 9.99 12.87
CA THR A 132 2.78 10.34 11.82
C THR A 132 3.24 9.15 10.98
N GLY A 133 2.75 7.96 11.29
CA GLY A 133 3.16 6.72 10.65
C GLY A 133 2.54 6.47 9.28
N TYR A 134 2.90 5.31 8.74
CA TYR A 134 2.33 4.79 7.51
C TYR A 134 0.87 4.42 7.68
N ARG A 135 0.13 4.58 6.59
CA ARG A 135 -1.25 4.14 6.45
C ARG A 135 -1.55 3.82 4.99
N LEU A 136 -2.68 3.15 4.77
CA LEU A 136 -3.25 3.08 3.43
C LEU A 136 -3.62 4.49 2.95
N PRO A 137 -3.43 4.79 1.64
CA PRO A 137 -3.91 6.05 1.08
C PRO A 137 -5.44 6.10 1.16
N ARG A 138 -5.98 7.30 1.34
CA ARG A 138 -7.41 7.55 1.11
C ARG A 138 -7.71 7.42 -0.38
N ASP A 139 -8.97 7.13 -0.75
CA ASP A 139 -9.38 7.03 -2.15
C ASP A 139 -8.99 8.28 -2.95
N VAL A 140 -9.19 9.47 -2.38
CA VAL A 140 -8.84 10.75 -3.02
C VAL A 140 -7.33 10.93 -3.19
N GLU A 141 -6.52 10.49 -2.23
CA GLU A 141 -5.06 10.55 -2.32
C GLU A 141 -4.53 9.56 -3.35
N TRP A 142 -5.12 8.37 -3.39
CA TRP A 142 -4.77 7.34 -4.36
C TRP A 142 -5.13 7.80 -5.78
N GLU A 143 -6.36 8.28 -6.01
CA GLU A 143 -6.79 8.77 -7.32
C GLU A 143 -5.93 9.95 -7.78
N TYR A 144 -5.64 10.91 -6.91
CA TYR A 144 -4.78 12.06 -7.23
C TYR A 144 -3.39 11.61 -7.70
N ALA A 145 -2.76 10.70 -6.95
CA ALA A 145 -1.46 10.13 -7.29
C ALA A 145 -1.49 9.36 -8.61
N CYS A 146 -2.53 8.53 -8.83
CA CYS A 146 -2.68 7.74 -10.05
C CYS A 146 -2.88 8.62 -11.28
N ARG A 147 -3.72 9.66 -11.19
CA ARG A 147 -3.98 10.58 -12.30
C ARG A 147 -2.75 11.38 -12.69
N ALA A 148 -1.94 11.82 -11.72
CA ALA A 148 -0.78 12.68 -11.96
C ALA A 148 -1.07 13.87 -12.88
N GLY A 149 -2.22 14.52 -12.66
CA GLY A 149 -2.73 15.64 -13.47
C GLY A 149 -3.48 15.24 -14.74
N SER A 150 -3.52 13.96 -15.11
CA SER A 150 -4.30 13.47 -16.24
C SER A 150 -5.81 13.58 -15.99
N LYS A 151 -6.53 13.97 -17.04
CA LYS A 151 -8.01 14.01 -17.09
C LYS A 151 -8.61 12.95 -18.01
N THR A 152 -7.77 12.07 -18.57
CA THR A 152 -8.19 10.97 -19.44
C THR A 152 -8.55 9.72 -18.64
N ASP A 153 -8.94 8.66 -19.35
CA ASP A 153 -9.30 7.36 -18.75
C ASP A 153 -8.12 6.71 -18.02
N TRP A 154 -6.90 6.90 -18.53
CA TRP A 154 -5.67 6.40 -17.93
C TRP A 154 -4.65 7.51 -17.70
N SER A 155 -3.70 7.27 -16.80
CA SER A 155 -2.56 8.17 -16.58
C SER A 155 -1.66 8.29 -17.83
N SER A 156 -1.69 7.27 -18.70
CA SER A 156 -0.99 7.21 -19.99
C SER A 156 -1.72 7.91 -21.14
N GLY A 157 -2.90 8.49 -20.91
CA GLY A 157 -3.74 9.11 -21.93
C GLY A 157 -5.02 8.31 -22.23
N SER A 158 -5.58 8.47 -23.42
CA SER A 158 -6.76 7.73 -23.93
C SER A 158 -6.42 6.72 -25.02
N ASP A 159 -5.14 6.54 -25.35
CA ASP A 159 -4.71 5.53 -26.32
C ASP A 159 -4.50 4.18 -25.63
N GLU A 160 -5.47 3.27 -25.83
CA GLU A 160 -5.44 1.93 -25.25
C GLU A 160 -4.22 1.12 -25.69
N SER A 161 -3.63 1.41 -26.86
CA SER A 161 -2.45 0.71 -27.36
C SER A 161 -1.21 0.91 -26.45
N LEU A 162 -1.18 2.02 -25.70
CA LEU A 162 -0.11 2.31 -24.75
C LEU A 162 -0.22 1.51 -23.46
N LEU A 163 -1.39 0.97 -23.11
CA LEU A 163 -1.63 0.34 -21.80
C LEU A 163 -0.65 -0.76 -21.48
N THR A 164 -0.27 -1.59 -22.47
CA THR A 164 0.68 -2.69 -22.24
C THR A 164 2.06 -2.23 -21.76
N ALA A 165 2.44 -0.97 -22.01
CA ALA A 165 3.68 -0.38 -21.51
C ALA A 165 3.58 0.15 -20.07
N TYR A 166 2.38 0.52 -19.61
CA TYR A 166 2.13 1.15 -18.30
C TYR A 166 1.50 0.19 -17.28
N CYS A 167 0.73 -0.80 -17.71
CA CYS A 167 0.05 -1.72 -16.82
C CYS A 167 0.20 -3.18 -17.26
N GLN A 168 -0.20 -4.08 -16.35
CA GLN A 168 -0.32 -5.49 -16.61
C GLN A 168 -1.81 -5.87 -16.62
N MET A 169 -2.26 -6.49 -17.71
CA MET A 169 -3.68 -6.80 -17.92
C MET A 169 -3.90 -8.30 -18.19
N TYR A 170 -5.16 -8.73 -18.04
CA TYR A 170 -5.63 -10.03 -18.52
C TYR A 170 -5.27 -10.22 -20.01
N PRO A 171 -4.89 -11.42 -20.49
CA PRO A 171 -4.94 -12.74 -19.84
C PRO A 171 -3.72 -13.14 -19.03
N SER A 172 -2.85 -12.19 -18.66
CA SER A 172 -1.70 -12.54 -17.85
C SER A 172 -2.11 -13.01 -16.46
N LYS A 173 -1.63 -14.20 -16.09
CA LYS A 173 -1.87 -14.82 -14.78
C LYS A 173 -0.81 -14.45 -13.75
N MET A 174 0.26 -13.79 -14.18
CA MET A 174 1.42 -13.45 -13.37
C MET A 174 1.58 -11.94 -13.34
N SER A 175 1.75 -11.38 -12.14
CA SER A 175 2.12 -9.98 -11.95
C SER A 175 3.50 -9.70 -12.54
N PHE A 176 3.80 -8.43 -12.76
CA PHE A 176 5.16 -7.99 -13.08
C PHE A 176 5.87 -7.55 -11.79
N PRO A 177 7.20 -7.57 -11.75
CA PRO A 177 7.92 -6.97 -10.63
C PRO A 177 7.54 -5.49 -10.50
N SER A 178 7.32 -5.03 -9.26
CA SER A 178 6.95 -3.65 -8.95
C SER A 178 7.96 -2.67 -9.56
N GLY A 179 7.47 -1.56 -10.12
CA GLY A 179 8.34 -0.53 -10.70
C GLY A 179 8.96 -0.85 -12.07
N LYS A 180 8.46 -1.87 -12.81
CA LYS A 180 9.02 -2.27 -14.12
C LYS A 180 8.24 -1.79 -15.34
N LYS A 181 6.98 -1.41 -15.19
CA LYS A 181 6.22 -0.73 -16.24
C LYS A 181 6.58 0.76 -16.26
N LEU A 182 6.21 1.46 -17.33
CA LEU A 182 6.42 2.91 -17.40
C LEU A 182 5.61 3.61 -16.31
N PRO A 183 6.20 4.58 -15.59
CA PRO A 183 5.47 5.33 -14.59
C PRO A 183 4.57 6.39 -15.21
N ASN A 184 3.61 6.88 -14.43
CA ASN A 184 2.89 8.11 -14.77
C ASN A 184 3.80 9.36 -14.66
N ALA A 185 3.24 10.55 -14.93
CA ALA A 185 3.98 11.81 -14.95
C ALA A 185 4.65 12.19 -13.61
N TRP A 186 4.29 11.55 -12.49
CA TRP A 186 4.87 11.79 -11.17
C TRP A 186 5.75 10.63 -10.69
N GLY A 187 6.07 9.66 -11.54
CA GLY A 187 6.95 8.55 -11.17
C GLY A 187 6.24 7.40 -10.46
N MET A 188 4.90 7.35 -10.48
CA MET A 188 4.13 6.24 -9.92
C MET A 188 4.03 5.10 -10.93
N HIS A 189 4.36 3.88 -10.52
CA HIS A 189 4.34 2.67 -11.35
C HIS A 189 3.14 1.78 -11.06
#